data_AF-A0A3M1I1Q7-F1
#
_entry.id   AF-A0A3M1I1Q7-F1
#
_cell.length_a   1.000
_cell.length_b   1.000
_cell.length_c   1.000
_cell.angle_alpha   90.00
_cell.angle_beta   90.00
_cell.angle_gamma   90.00
#
_symmetry.space_group_name_H-M   'P 1'
#
loop_
_entity.id
_entity.type
_entity.pdbx_description
1 polymer ?
#
loop_
_entity_poly.entity_id
_entity_poly.type
_entity_poly.pdbx_seq_one_letter_code
_entity_poly.pdbx_strand_id
1 'polypeptide(L)'
;YELLSFRPPFVGKDKKALMQEVLEKEPPRPSKIAKRKVPTELEAICMKALSKKKRDRYPSARDLYADVENFIHHRPVQALPAGPLRRLMKWLQRNRTIFYSILFVLAVLLFLSPLFHTAIKVTLLVAALMGAAIYSLVFYQEGKQEIAALKQKIRKLEKQKEEWQRKR
;
A
#
# COMPACT_ATOMS: atom_id res chain seq x y z
N TYR A 1 36.76 -13.36 0.13
CA TYR A 1 37.35 -12.45 -0.89
C TYR A 1 37.49 -13.15 -2.22
N GLU A 2 38.35 -14.16 -2.33
CA GLU A 2 38.66 -14.82 -3.60
C GLU A 2 37.44 -15.42 -4.30
N LEU A 3 36.48 -15.99 -3.55
CA LEU A 3 35.21 -16.44 -4.11
C LEU A 3 34.38 -15.33 -4.78
N LEU A 4 34.57 -14.06 -4.39
CA LEU A 4 33.85 -12.92 -4.97
C LEU A 4 34.57 -12.36 -6.20
N SER A 5 35.90 -12.36 -6.19
CA SER A 5 36.75 -11.71 -7.18
C SER A 5 37.42 -12.67 -8.16
N PHE A 6 37.40 -13.98 -7.90
CA PHE A 6 38.23 -15.00 -8.55
C PHE A 6 39.73 -14.67 -8.56
N ARG A 7 40.17 -13.89 -7.56
CA ARG A 7 41.56 -13.48 -7.37
C ARG A 7 41.85 -13.35 -5.87
N PRO A 8 43.04 -13.75 -5.40
CA PRO A 8 43.43 -13.55 -4.02
C PRO A 8 43.52 -12.05 -3.68
N PRO A 9 43.36 -11.67 -2.40
CA PRO A 9 43.41 -10.26 -1.99
C PRO A 9 44.79 -9.61 -2.11
N PHE A 10 45.86 -10.41 -2.02
CA PHE A 10 47.25 -9.97 -2.11
C PHE A 10 48.02 -10.93 -3.02
N VAL A 11 48.94 -10.39 -3.82
CA VAL A 11 49.82 -11.16 -4.71
C VAL A 11 51.23 -10.60 -4.55
N GLY A 12 52.22 -11.47 -4.30
CA GLY A 12 53.63 -11.10 -4.19
C GLY A 12 54.47 -11.97 -5.11
N LYS A 13 55.60 -11.41 -5.60
CA LYS A 13 56.56 -12.16 -6.44
C LYS A 13 57.24 -13.30 -5.68
N ASP A 14 57.43 -13.11 -4.38
CA ASP A 14 57.96 -14.09 -3.44
C ASP A 14 57.28 -13.94 -2.06
N LYS A 15 57.67 -14.78 -1.10
CA LYS A 15 57.09 -14.79 0.26
C LYS A 15 57.32 -13.47 1.02
N LYS A 16 58.47 -12.83 0.82
CA LYS A 16 58.82 -11.58 1.51
C LYS A 16 57.97 -10.43 0.97
N ALA A 17 57.85 -10.32 -0.35
CA ALA A 17 56.99 -9.35 -1.03
C ALA A 17 55.51 -9.56 -0.67
N LEU A 18 55.04 -10.81 -0.60
CA LEU A 18 53.67 -11.11 -0.19
C LEU A 18 53.40 -10.68 1.27
N MET A 19 54.35 -10.95 2.17
CA MET A 19 54.21 -10.52 3.57
C MET A 19 54.15 -8.99 3.66
N GLN A 20 54.96 -8.28 2.88
CA GLN A 20 54.92 -6.82 2.82
C GLN A 20 53.57 -6.29 2.30
N GLU A 21 53.03 -6.87 1.22
CA GLU A 21 51.68 -6.57 0.73
C GLU A 21 50.60 -6.78 1.82
N VAL A 22 50.68 -7.90 2.54
CA VAL A 22 49.76 -8.25 3.63
C VAL A 22 49.87 -7.30 4.82
N LEU A 23 51.03 -6.69 5.08
CA LEU A 23 51.20 -5.76 6.21
C LEU A 23 50.88 -4.31 5.84
N GLU A 24 51.27 -3.86 4.65
CA GLU A 24 51.32 -2.44 4.31
C GLU A 24 50.17 -1.98 3.40
N LYS A 25 49.66 -2.84 2.53
CA LYS A 25 48.70 -2.44 1.51
C LYS A 25 47.29 -2.92 1.81
N GLU A 26 46.31 -2.07 1.53
CA GLU A 26 44.90 -2.47 1.53
C GLU A 26 44.57 -3.26 0.26
N PRO A 27 43.81 -4.36 0.35
CA PRO A 27 43.45 -5.13 -0.82
C PRO A 27 42.47 -4.31 -1.68
N PRO A 28 42.52 -4.45 -3.02
CA PRO A 28 41.53 -3.81 -3.88
C PRO A 28 40.12 -4.28 -3.50
N ARG A 29 39.10 -3.43 -3.70
CA ARG A 29 37.72 -3.84 -3.45
C ARG A 29 37.31 -4.94 -4.46
N PRO A 30 36.70 -6.06 -4.03
CA PRO A 30 36.22 -7.11 -4.94
C PRO A 30 35.40 -6.58 -6.12
N SER A 31 34.51 -5.61 -5.89
CA SER A 31 33.68 -4.97 -6.91
C SER A 31 34.45 -4.27 -8.02
N LYS A 32 35.71 -3.86 -7.78
CA LYS A 32 36.57 -3.22 -8.79
C LYS A 32 37.27 -4.22 -9.71
N ILE A 33 37.38 -5.48 -9.30
CA ILE A 33 38.18 -6.49 -10.01
C ILE A 33 37.35 -7.69 -10.48
N ALA A 34 36.21 -7.96 -9.84
CA ALA A 34 35.33 -9.04 -10.20
C ALA A 34 34.64 -8.79 -11.54
N LYS A 35 34.53 -9.82 -12.38
CA LYS A 35 33.75 -9.76 -13.62
C LYS A 35 32.24 -9.68 -13.38
N ARG A 36 31.76 -10.19 -12.24
CA ARG A 36 30.35 -10.23 -11.86
C ARG A 36 30.04 -9.17 -10.82
N LYS A 37 28.78 -8.75 -10.76
CA LYS A 37 28.29 -7.80 -9.76
C LYS A 37 28.47 -8.39 -8.35
N VAL A 38 29.30 -7.75 -7.55
CA VAL A 38 29.51 -8.11 -6.14
C VAL A 38 28.47 -7.38 -5.28
N PRO A 39 27.70 -8.08 -4.41
CA PRO A 39 26.81 -7.43 -3.47
C PRO A 39 27.58 -6.53 -2.49
N THR A 40 27.18 -5.28 -2.35
CA THR A 40 27.88 -4.28 -1.52
C THR A 40 28.02 -4.70 -0.06
N GLU A 41 27.03 -5.41 0.49
CA GLU A 41 27.07 -5.91 1.87
C GLU A 41 28.11 -7.01 2.04
N LEU A 42 28.19 -7.93 1.07
CA LEU A 42 29.15 -9.03 1.10
C LEU A 42 30.59 -8.53 0.87
N GLU A 43 30.74 -7.50 0.03
CA GLU A 43 32.00 -6.75 -0.09
C GLU A 43 32.37 -6.11 1.25
N ALA A 44 31.45 -5.40 1.92
CA ALA A 44 31.74 -4.76 3.20
C ALA A 44 32.16 -5.78 4.28
N ILE A 45 31.46 -6.92 4.37
CA ILE A 45 31.83 -8.03 5.28
C ILE A 45 33.26 -8.50 4.98
N CYS A 46 33.59 -8.73 3.70
CA CYS A 46 34.94 -9.15 3.30
C CYS A 46 36.00 -8.11 3.64
N MET A 47 35.75 -6.83 3.37
CA MET A 47 36.69 -5.76 3.64
C MET A 47 36.91 -5.58 5.15
N LYS A 48 35.84 -5.66 5.96
CA LYS A 48 35.94 -5.62 7.42
C LYS A 48 36.75 -6.79 7.98
N ALA A 49 36.57 -7.99 7.45
CA ALA A 49 37.36 -9.16 7.86
C ALA A 49 38.86 -9.01 7.52
N LEU A 50 39.18 -8.31 6.43
CA LEU A 50 40.55 -8.07 5.95
C LEU A 50 41.22 -6.80 6.52
N SER A 51 40.53 -6.01 7.36
CA SER A 51 41.09 -4.80 7.95
C SER A 51 42.42 -5.06 8.65
N LYS A 52 43.42 -4.20 8.45
CA LYS A 52 44.74 -4.37 9.08
C LYS A 52 44.69 -4.26 10.60
N LYS A 53 43.97 -3.25 11.09
CA LYS A 53 43.84 -3.00 12.52
C LYS A 53 42.87 -4.01 13.14
N LYS A 54 43.30 -4.74 14.17
CA LYS A 54 42.48 -5.74 14.87
C LYS A 54 41.14 -5.17 15.36
N ARG A 55 41.12 -3.91 15.84
CA ARG A 55 39.91 -3.23 16.30
C ARG A 55 38.86 -2.97 15.20
N ASP A 56 39.30 -2.91 13.94
CA ASP A 56 38.44 -2.67 12.77
C ASP A 56 38.02 -3.99 12.11
N ARG A 57 38.50 -5.14 12.64
CA ARG A 57 38.06 -6.49 12.26
C ARG A 57 36.91 -6.97 13.15
N TYR A 58 36.33 -8.11 12.77
CA TYR A 58 35.41 -8.81 13.65
C TYR A 58 36.12 -9.27 14.93
N PRO A 59 35.54 -9.02 16.12
CA PRO A 59 36.12 -9.45 17.39
C PRO A 59 36.29 -10.97 17.47
N SER A 60 35.37 -11.72 16.87
CA SER A 60 35.38 -13.17 16.81
C SER A 60 34.92 -13.71 15.46
N ALA A 61 35.21 -14.99 15.20
CA ALA A 61 34.66 -15.69 14.04
C ALA A 61 33.12 -15.79 14.09
N ARG A 62 32.54 -15.80 15.30
CA ARG A 62 31.08 -15.82 15.50
C ARG A 62 30.43 -14.52 15.02
N ASP A 63 31.10 -13.38 15.19
CA ASP A 63 30.59 -12.08 14.71
C ASP A 63 30.62 -12.01 13.18
N LEU A 64 31.66 -12.56 12.56
CA LEU A 64 31.73 -12.70 11.10
C LEU A 64 30.61 -13.61 10.59
N TYR A 65 30.40 -14.78 11.23
CA TYR A 65 29.32 -15.70 10.89
C TYR A 65 27.95 -15.01 10.99
N ALA A 66 27.70 -14.27 12.06
CA ALA A 66 26.43 -13.57 12.26
C ALA A 66 26.15 -12.56 11.14
N ASP A 67 27.16 -11.84 10.65
CA ASP A 67 27.01 -10.92 9.53
C ASP A 67 26.76 -11.63 8.19
N VAL A 68 27.39 -12.78 7.96
CA VAL A 68 27.12 -13.62 6.79
C VAL A 68 25.69 -14.17 6.83
N GLU A 69 25.23 -14.66 7.97
CA GLU A 69 23.86 -15.11 8.18
C GLU A 69 22.85 -13.96 7.96
N ASN A 70 23.15 -12.77 8.48
CA ASN A 70 22.35 -11.57 8.23
C ASN A 70 22.25 -11.25 6.74
N PHE A 71 23.35 -11.34 6.00
CA PHE A 71 23.34 -11.14 4.55
C PHE A 71 22.42 -12.15 3.83
N ILE A 72 22.54 -13.44 4.17
CA ILE A 72 21.72 -14.53 3.58
C ILE A 72 20.23 -14.29 3.86
N HIS A 73 19.87 -13.90 5.08
CA HIS A 73 18.48 -13.63 5.47
C HIS A 73 18.00 -12.20 5.16
N HIS A 74 18.75 -11.44 4.35
CA HIS A 74 18.45 -10.06 3.99
C HIS A 74 18.20 -9.13 5.20
N ARG A 75 18.93 -9.36 6.30
CA ARG A 75 18.99 -8.48 7.47
C ARG A 75 20.11 -7.45 7.31
N PRO A 76 20.04 -6.29 7.98
CA PRO A 76 21.15 -5.34 8.02
C PRO A 76 22.41 -6.00 8.58
N VAL A 77 23.55 -5.77 7.93
CA VAL A 77 24.86 -6.27 8.35
C VAL A 77 25.62 -5.20 9.13
N GLN A 78 26.42 -5.58 10.13
CA GLN A 78 27.22 -4.66 10.92
C GLN A 78 28.36 -4.02 10.12
N ALA A 79 28.89 -4.73 9.13
CA ALA A 79 29.96 -4.23 8.27
C ALA A 79 29.59 -2.99 7.45
N LEU A 80 28.31 -2.79 7.19
CA LEU A 80 27.80 -1.68 6.39
C LEU A 80 26.56 -1.12 7.09
N PRO A 81 26.73 -0.19 8.05
CA PRO A 81 25.62 0.36 8.80
C PRO A 81 24.58 0.92 7.83
N ALA A 82 23.45 0.23 7.75
CA ALA A 82 22.36 0.59 6.87
C ALA A 82 21.67 1.84 7.44
N GLY A 83 21.65 2.93 6.67
CA GLY A 83 20.79 4.07 6.93
C GLY A 83 19.29 3.67 6.95
N PRO A 84 18.41 4.53 7.48
CA PRO A 84 17.00 4.20 7.71
C PRO A 84 16.28 3.70 6.45
N LEU A 85 16.57 4.32 5.30
CA LEU A 85 15.99 3.95 4.00
C LEU A 85 16.33 2.51 3.58
N ARG A 86 17.57 2.09 3.81
CA ARG A 86 18.06 0.76 3.41
C ARG A 86 17.52 -0.33 4.33
N ARG A 87 17.30 -0.02 5.62
CA ARG A 87 16.60 -0.91 6.56
C ARG A 87 15.15 -1.14 6.14
N LEU A 88 14.44 -0.07 5.76
CA LEU A 88 13.06 -0.14 5.27
C LEU A 88 12.97 -1.00 4.00
N MET A 89 13.87 -0.77 3.03
CA MET A 89 13.90 -1.54 1.78
C MET A 89 14.13 -3.05 2.02
N LYS A 90 15.02 -3.41 2.95
CA LYS A 90 15.25 -4.81 3.36
C LYS A 90 14.04 -5.40 4.09
N TRP A 91 13.38 -4.63 4.94
CA TRP A 91 12.14 -5.05 5.59
C TRP A 91 11.04 -5.34 4.57
N LEU A 92 10.85 -4.47 3.56
CA LEU A 92 9.93 -4.70 2.44
C LEU A 92 10.29 -5.97 1.64
N GLN A 93 11.59 -6.20 1.38
CA GLN A 93 12.04 -7.41 0.67
C GLN A 93 11.77 -8.69 1.46
N ARG A 94 11.83 -8.64 2.79
CA ARG A 94 11.51 -9.78 3.66
C ARG A 94 10.01 -9.99 3.79
N ASN A 95 9.26 -8.89 3.85
CA ASN A 95 7.82 -8.89 4.12
C ASN A 95 7.00 -8.68 2.84
N ARG A 96 7.39 -9.33 1.73
CA ARG A 96 6.69 -9.21 0.44
C ARG A 96 5.21 -9.57 0.56
N THR A 97 4.86 -10.57 1.38
CA THR A 97 3.48 -10.96 1.63
C THR A 97 2.67 -9.85 2.28
N ILE A 98 3.23 -9.16 3.28
CA ILE A 98 2.60 -8.01 3.95
C ILE A 98 2.38 -6.87 2.93
N PHE A 99 3.38 -6.61 2.09
CA PHE A 99 3.27 -5.61 1.04
C PHE A 99 2.12 -5.93 0.05
N TYR A 100 2.08 -7.18 -0.45
CA TYR A 100 1.02 -7.61 -1.37
C TYR A 100 -0.35 -7.67 -0.70
N SER A 101 -0.45 -8.02 0.59
CA SER A 101 -1.73 -8.02 1.30
C SER A 101 -2.28 -6.61 1.49
N ILE A 102 -1.42 -5.62 1.81
CA ILE A 102 -1.84 -4.21 1.92
C ILE A 102 -2.31 -3.71 0.55
N LEU A 103 -1.54 -3.99 -0.50
CA LEU A 103 -1.90 -3.60 -1.86
C LEU A 103 -3.24 -4.22 -2.29
N PHE A 104 -3.46 -5.48 -1.95
CA PHE A 104 -4.71 -6.19 -2.23
C PHE A 104 -5.90 -5.55 -1.51
N VAL A 105 -5.77 -5.27 -0.20
CA VAL A 105 -6.82 -4.60 0.57
C VAL A 105 -7.15 -3.23 -0.01
N LEU A 106 -6.14 -2.43 -0.38
CA LEU A 106 -6.34 -1.13 -1.03
C LEU A 106 -7.06 -1.25 -2.38
N ALA A 107 -6.70 -2.24 -3.19
CA ALA A 107 -7.35 -2.49 -4.48
C ALA A 107 -8.83 -2.88 -4.30
N VAL A 108 -9.13 -3.74 -3.31
CA VAL A 108 -10.51 -4.13 -2.97
C VAL A 108 -11.32 -2.91 -2.51
N LEU A 109 -10.77 -2.07 -1.64
CA LEU A 109 -11.45 -0.85 -1.18
C LEU A 109 -11.74 0.12 -2.33
N LEU A 110 -10.77 0.34 -3.22
CA LEU A 110 -10.93 1.17 -4.42
C LEU A 110 -12.02 0.62 -5.35
N PHE A 111 -12.11 -0.71 -5.50
CA PHE A 111 -13.09 -1.36 -6.34
C PHE A 111 -14.50 -1.36 -5.74
N LEU A 112 -14.64 -1.49 -4.42
CA LEU A 112 -15.94 -1.52 -3.73
C LEU A 112 -16.56 -0.13 -3.54
N SER A 113 -15.74 0.91 -3.42
CA SER A 113 -16.18 2.32 -3.28
C SER A 113 -17.25 2.77 -4.30
N PRO A 114 -17.08 2.56 -5.63
CA PRO A 114 -18.09 2.99 -6.60
C PRO A 114 -19.42 2.21 -6.49
N LEU A 115 -19.37 0.93 -6.13
CA LEU A 115 -20.57 0.12 -5.91
C LEU A 115 -21.39 0.66 -4.73
N PHE A 116 -20.71 1.05 -3.66
CA PHE A 116 -21.35 1.65 -2.49
C PHE A 116 -21.98 3.01 -2.82
N HIS A 117 -21.26 3.88 -3.53
CA HIS A 117 -21.77 5.20 -3.94
C HIS A 117 -22.98 5.10 -4.88
N THR A 118 -22.97 4.14 -5.81
CA THR A 118 -24.09 3.94 -6.75
C THR A 118 -25.33 3.40 -6.03
N ALA A 119 -25.18 2.42 -5.14
CA ALA A 119 -26.27 1.89 -4.33
C ALA A 119 -26.94 2.99 -3.48
N ILE A 120 -26.16 3.86 -2.83
CA ILE A 120 -26.71 4.98 -2.04
C ILE A 120 -27.52 5.94 -2.92
N LYS A 121 -26.98 6.34 -4.08
CA LYS A 121 -27.69 7.26 -4.99
C LYS A 121 -29.01 6.68 -5.50
N VAL A 122 -29.03 5.38 -5.82
CA VAL A 122 -30.25 4.68 -6.26
C VAL A 122 -31.30 4.69 -5.15
N THR A 123 -30.92 4.35 -3.92
CA THR A 123 -31.85 4.35 -2.77
C THR A 123 -32.44 5.73 -2.52
N LEU A 124 -31.62 6.79 -2.57
CA LEU A 124 -32.09 8.17 -2.40
C LEU A 124 -33.03 8.60 -3.54
N LEU A 125 -32.73 8.23 -4.78
CA LEU A 125 -33.57 8.53 -5.94
C LEU A 125 -34.93 7.84 -5.85
N VAL A 126 -34.96 6.56 -5.49
CA VAL A 126 -36.20 5.81 -5.28
C VAL A 126 -37.03 6.42 -4.15
N ALA A 127 -36.40 6.78 -3.02
CA ALA A 127 -37.07 7.44 -1.91
C ALA A 127 -37.68 8.80 -2.34
N ALA A 128 -36.96 9.58 -3.14
CA ALA A 128 -37.47 10.85 -3.67
C ALA A 128 -38.66 10.65 -4.62
N LEU A 129 -38.60 9.65 -5.51
CA LEU A 129 -39.71 9.32 -6.41
C LEU A 129 -40.93 8.81 -5.65
N MET A 130 -40.75 7.95 -4.65
CA MET A 130 -41.84 7.50 -3.79
C MET A 130 -42.45 8.66 -3.01
N GLY A 131 -41.63 9.55 -2.45
CA GLY A 131 -42.09 10.76 -1.78
C GLY A 131 -42.94 11.64 -2.69
N ALA A 132 -42.48 11.89 -3.92
CA ALA A 132 -43.23 12.65 -4.91
C ALA A 132 -44.55 11.98 -5.32
N ALA A 133 -44.54 10.65 -5.51
CA ALA A 133 -45.73 9.88 -5.84
C ALA A 133 -46.76 9.91 -4.70
N ILE A 134 -46.33 9.69 -3.46
CA ILE A 134 -47.18 9.78 -2.26
C ILE A 134 -47.77 11.17 -2.14
N TYR A 135 -46.96 12.22 -2.29
CA TYR A 135 -47.42 13.60 -2.25
C TYR A 135 -48.50 13.87 -3.30
N SER A 136 -48.27 13.42 -4.55
CA SER A 136 -49.25 13.58 -5.63
C SER A 136 -50.56 12.83 -5.38
N LEU A 137 -50.51 11.64 -4.75
CA LEU A 137 -51.70 10.84 -4.43
C LEU A 137 -52.51 11.47 -3.30
N VAL A 138 -51.85 11.97 -2.26
CA VAL A 138 -52.51 12.67 -1.15
C VAL A 138 -53.19 13.94 -1.67
N PHE A 139 -52.47 14.75 -2.45
CA PHE A 139 -53.02 15.95 -3.07
C PHE A 139 -54.21 15.63 -4.00
N TYR A 140 -54.11 14.57 -4.80
CA TYR A 140 -55.21 14.13 -5.66
C TYR A 140 -56.46 13.71 -4.86
N GLN A 141 -56.28 13.02 -3.72
CA GLN A 141 -57.39 12.64 -2.85
C GLN A 141 -58.09 13.86 -2.24
N GLU A 142 -57.34 14.84 -1.74
CA GLU A 142 -57.91 16.08 -1.21
C GLU A 142 -58.71 16.83 -2.28
N GLY A 143 -58.13 17.05 -3.47
CA GLY A 143 -58.83 17.67 -4.58
C GLY A 143 -60.10 16.88 -4.99
N LYS A 144 -60.06 15.54 -4.94
CA LYS A 144 -61.24 14.70 -5.22
C LYS A 144 -62.34 14.90 -4.18
N GLN A 145 -62.01 15.08 -2.90
CA GLN A 145 -62.99 15.37 -1.84
C GLN A 145 -63.64 16.74 -2.02
N GLU A 146 -62.86 17.77 -2.36
CA GLU A 146 -63.38 19.11 -2.62
C GLU A 146 -64.34 19.13 -3.82
N ILE A 147 -63.96 18.47 -4.93
CA ILE A 147 -64.81 18.34 -6.11
C ILE A 147 -66.10 17.59 -5.76
N ALA A 148 -66.03 16.53 -4.95
CA ALA A 148 -67.21 15.80 -4.50
C ALA A 148 -68.14 16.67 -3.65
N ALA A 149 -67.59 17.46 -2.73
CA ALA A 149 -68.34 18.42 -1.91
C ALA A 149 -69.01 19.52 -2.75
N LEU A 150 -68.29 20.09 -3.72
CA LEU A 150 -68.83 21.08 -4.66
C LEU A 150 -69.96 20.51 -5.51
N LYS A 151 -69.80 19.29 -6.06
CA LYS A 151 -70.87 18.60 -6.81
C LYS A 151 -72.11 18.34 -5.95
N GLN A 152 -71.96 18.07 -4.65
CA GLN A 152 -73.11 17.96 -3.75
C GLN A 152 -73.78 19.32 -3.52
N LYS A 153 -72.99 20.39 -3.34
CA LYS A 153 -73.51 21.76 -3.15
C LYS A 153 -74.27 22.26 -4.38
N ILE A 154 -73.72 22.05 -5.58
CA ILE A 154 -74.39 22.38 -6.85
C ILE A 154 -75.73 21.65 -6.97
N ARG A 155 -75.75 20.32 -6.74
CA ARG A 155 -77.00 19.53 -6.76
C ARG A 155 -78.05 20.04 -5.77
N LYS A 156 -77.64 20.50 -4.58
CA LYS A 156 -78.57 21.10 -3.61
C LYS A 156 -79.15 22.43 -4.11
N LEU A 157 -78.31 23.30 -4.69
CA LEU A 157 -78.74 24.59 -5.24
C LEU A 157 -79.67 24.41 -6.44
N GLU A 158 -79.42 23.42 -7.31
CA GLU A 158 -80.29 23.08 -8.44
C GLU A 158 -81.69 22.65 -7.95
N LYS A 159 -81.75 21.76 -6.95
CA LYS A 159 -83.04 21.37 -6.33
C LYS A 159 -83.78 22.56 -5.72
N GLN A 160 -83.08 23.42 -4.98
CA GLN A 160 -83.70 24.63 -4.43
C GLN A 160 -84.23 25.53 -5.54
N LYS A 161 -83.45 25.74 -6.62
CA LYS A 161 -83.88 26.54 -7.77
C LYS A 161 -85.14 25.96 -8.41
N GLU A 162 -85.23 24.64 -8.60
CA GLU A 162 -86.44 23.98 -9.10
C GLU A 162 -87.65 24.19 -8.19
N GLU A 163 -87.48 24.09 -6.87
CA GLU A 163 -88.55 24.36 -5.89
C GLU A 163 -89.04 25.80 -5.95
N TRP A 164 -88.13 26.77 -6.08
CA TRP A 164 -88.48 28.19 -6.26
C TRP A 164 -89.26 28.43 -7.55
N GLN A 165 -88.87 27.77 -8.65
CA GLN A 165 -89.58 27.88 -9.94
C GLN A 165 -90.98 27.28 -9.88
N ARG A 166 -91.21 26.20 -9.11
CA ARG A 166 -92.54 25.60 -8.94
C ARG A 166 -93.50 26.43 -8.10
N LYS A 167 -93.00 27.31 -7.23
CA LYS A 167 -93.81 28.16 -6.33
C LYS A 167 -94.23 29.49 -6.96
N ARG A 168 -93.71 29.82 -8.14
CA ARG A 168 -94.00 31.05 -8.89
C ARG A 168 -94.97 30.75 -10.01
#